data_AF-A0A1J5EZ95-F1
#
_entry.id   AF-A0A1J5EZ95-F1
#
_cell.length_a   1.000
_cell.length_b   1.000
_cell.length_c   1.000
_cell.angle_alpha   90.00
_cell.angle_beta   90.00
_cell.angle_gamma   90.00
#
_symmetry.space_group_name_H-M   'P 1'
#
loop_
_entity.id
_entity.type
_entity.pdbx_description
1 polymer ?
#
loop_
_entity_poly.entity_id
_entity_poly.type
_entity_poly.pdbx_seq_one_letter_code
_entity_poly.pdbx_strand_id
1 'polypeptide(L)'
;METNPAKKLTLVLMLLLCLPALAMTTEQEPADCAALLHSRCEMCHFNTRFCQKLGQKSKSAWKRTIKAMVGYGAKVTAEEQQMIQDCLAAPTPAVQDYCNAP
;
A
#
# COMPACT_ATOMS: atom_id res chain seq x y z
N MET A 1 -47.87 44.25 18.98
CA MET A 1 -46.74 43.97 18.07
C MET A 1 -46.54 42.48 18.04
N GLU A 2 -46.88 41.91 16.90
CA GLU A 2 -47.09 40.49 16.67
C GLU A 2 -45.80 39.68 16.76
N THR A 3 -45.90 38.54 17.43
CA THR A 3 -44.90 37.49 17.42
C THR A 3 -44.87 36.86 16.02
N ASN A 4 -43.84 37.15 15.22
CA ASN A 4 -43.73 36.56 13.88
C ASN A 4 -43.11 35.14 13.96
N PRO A 5 -43.86 34.07 13.67
CA PRO A 5 -43.39 32.69 13.77
C PRO A 5 -42.32 32.34 12.72
N ALA A 6 -42.21 33.12 11.63
CA ALA A 6 -41.25 32.86 10.55
C ALA A 6 -39.79 33.01 11.01
N LYS A 7 -39.52 33.87 11.99
CA LYS A 7 -38.15 34.15 12.47
C LYS A 7 -37.59 33.04 13.36
N LYS A 8 -38.46 32.26 14.01
CA LYS A 8 -38.07 31.11 14.84
C LYS A 8 -37.77 29.87 14.00
N LEU A 9 -38.42 29.74 12.83
CA LEU A 9 -38.19 28.63 11.91
C LEU A 9 -36.85 28.76 11.16
N THR A 10 -36.38 29.98 10.91
CA THR A 10 -35.09 30.23 10.24
C THR A 10 -33.89 29.83 11.10
N LEU A 11 -34.00 29.87 12.43
CA LEU A 11 -32.88 29.55 13.34
C LEU A 11 -32.67 28.03 13.48
N VAL A 12 -33.71 27.22 13.36
CA VAL A 12 -33.61 25.75 13.44
C VAL A 12 -33.12 25.14 12.12
N LEU A 13 -33.42 25.77 10.98
CA LEU A 13 -33.00 25.29 9.67
C LEU A 13 -31.51 25.54 9.36
N MET A 14 -30.86 26.48 10.04
CA MET A 14 -29.43 26.78 9.86
C MET A 14 -28.47 25.94 10.71
N LEU A 15 -28.97 25.14 11.68
CA LEU A 15 -28.13 24.29 12.53
C LEU A 15 -28.03 22.83 12.04
N LEU A 16 -28.77 22.48 10.98
CA LEU A 16 -28.87 21.12 10.44
C LEU A 16 -28.01 20.87 9.19
N LEU A 17 -27.10 21.80 8.84
CA LEU A 17 -26.28 21.77 7.63
C LEU A 17 -24.77 21.74 7.88
N CYS A 18 -24.33 21.32 9.08
CA CYS A 18 -22.92 21.12 9.37
C CYS A 18 -22.53 19.64 9.21
N LEU A 19 -22.17 19.30 7.97
CA LEU A 19 -21.21 18.29 7.53
C LEU A 19 -21.02 17.05 8.44
N PRO A 20 -21.46 15.84 8.04
CA PRO A 20 -20.63 14.69 8.36
C PRO A 20 -19.36 14.87 7.52
N ALA A 21 -18.23 15.04 8.21
CA ALA A 21 -16.91 15.04 7.64
C ALA A 21 -16.81 13.97 6.55
N LEU A 22 -16.31 14.35 5.36
CA LEU A 22 -15.80 13.36 4.43
C LEU A 22 -14.79 12.53 5.21
N ALA A 23 -15.18 11.30 5.54
CA ALA A 23 -14.21 10.27 5.88
C ALA A 23 -13.36 10.10 4.62
N MET A 24 -12.27 10.86 4.55
CA MET A 24 -11.16 10.55 3.68
C MET A 24 -10.57 9.26 4.24
N THR A 25 -11.23 8.13 3.94
CA THR A 25 -10.56 6.85 3.93
C THR A 25 -9.48 7.02 2.89
N THR A 26 -8.25 7.30 3.34
CA THR A 26 -7.08 7.01 2.54
C THR A 26 -7.11 5.51 2.34
N GLU A 27 -7.79 5.08 1.28
CA GLU A 27 -7.60 3.74 0.73
C GLU A 27 -6.14 3.75 0.32
N GLN A 28 -5.29 3.28 1.23
CA GLN A 28 -3.87 3.19 1.01
C GLN A 28 -3.74 2.14 -0.08
N GLU A 29 -3.75 2.61 -1.33
CA GLU A 29 -3.54 1.80 -2.53
C GLU A 29 -2.35 0.90 -2.19
N PRO A 30 -2.52 -0.43 -2.22
CA PRO A 30 -1.47 -1.35 -1.82
C PRO A 30 -0.22 -0.95 -2.58
N ALA A 31 0.85 -0.58 -1.86
CA ALA A 31 2.06 -0.04 -2.44
C ALA A 31 2.44 -0.83 -3.69
N ASP A 32 2.61 -0.15 -4.83
CA ASP A 32 3.02 -0.79 -6.08
C ASP A 32 4.21 -1.70 -5.78
N CYS A 33 4.04 -3.01 -6.05
CA CYS A 33 5.06 -3.99 -5.68
C CYS A 33 6.41 -3.65 -6.31
N ALA A 34 6.43 -3.12 -7.54
CA ALA A 34 7.68 -2.73 -8.18
C ALA A 34 8.38 -1.60 -7.38
N ALA A 35 7.63 -0.58 -6.96
CA ALA A 35 8.13 0.48 -6.09
C ALA A 35 8.59 -0.04 -4.71
N LEU A 36 7.89 -1.02 -4.14
CA LEU A 36 8.28 -1.64 -2.87
C LEU A 36 9.57 -2.46 -3.00
N LEU A 37 9.71 -3.25 -4.07
CA LEU A 37 10.93 -4.00 -4.39
C LEU A 37 12.11 -3.06 -4.58
N HIS A 38 11.93 -1.97 -5.32
CA HIS A 38 12.95 -0.95 -5.51
C HIS A 38 13.39 -0.31 -4.18
N SER A 39 12.43 0.21 -3.40
CA SER A 39 12.71 0.94 -2.16
C SER A 39 13.23 0.08 -1.01
N ARG A 40 12.97 -1.24 -1.01
CA ARG A 40 13.34 -2.13 0.10
C ARG A 40 14.45 -3.10 -0.25
N CYS A 41 14.39 -3.73 -1.42
CA CYS A 41 15.27 -4.83 -1.78
C CYS A 41 16.56 -4.38 -2.47
N GLU A 42 16.58 -3.17 -3.05
CA GLU A 42 17.76 -2.64 -3.73
C GLU A 42 18.68 -1.79 -2.85
N MET A 43 18.29 -1.55 -1.59
CA MET A 43 19.08 -0.73 -0.65
C MET A 43 20.46 -1.32 -0.31
N CYS A 44 20.68 -2.61 -0.57
CA CYS A 44 21.93 -3.31 -0.21
C CYS A 44 22.55 -4.09 -1.38
N HIS A 45 21.77 -4.52 -2.35
CA HIS A 45 22.24 -5.31 -3.49
C HIS A 45 21.31 -5.15 -4.69
N PHE A 46 21.81 -5.41 -5.89
CA PHE A 46 21.04 -5.26 -7.12
C PHE A 46 19.80 -6.18 -7.20
N ASN A 47 18.79 -5.72 -7.94
CA ASN A 47 17.54 -6.44 -8.20
C ASN A 47 17.71 -7.83 -8.85
N THR A 48 18.84 -8.06 -9.52
CA THR A 48 19.20 -9.35 -10.15
C THR A 48 19.05 -10.53 -9.18
N ARG A 49 19.28 -10.33 -7.88
CA ARG A 49 19.13 -11.37 -6.84
C ARG A 49 17.72 -11.96 -6.78
N PHE A 50 16.68 -11.17 -7.04
CA PHE A 50 15.30 -11.64 -7.04
C PHE A 50 14.72 -11.75 -8.45
N CYS A 51 15.08 -10.87 -9.39
CA CYS A 51 14.58 -10.94 -10.76
C CYS A 51 14.96 -12.25 -11.46
N GLN A 52 16.20 -12.72 -11.27
CA GLN A 52 16.64 -14.01 -11.83
C GLN A 52 15.97 -15.24 -11.20
N LYS A 53 15.14 -15.06 -10.17
CA LYS A 53 14.44 -16.13 -9.47
C LYS A 53 12.92 -16.07 -9.62
N LEU A 54 12.40 -15.10 -10.37
CA LEU A 54 10.98 -15.06 -10.73
C LEU A 54 10.58 -16.35 -11.44
N GLY A 55 9.41 -16.89 -11.08
CA GLY A 55 8.90 -18.17 -11.58
C GLY A 55 9.63 -19.42 -11.07
N GLN A 56 10.76 -19.29 -10.36
CA GLN A 56 11.55 -20.43 -9.86
C GLN A 56 11.31 -20.75 -8.39
N LYS A 57 10.75 -19.80 -7.62
CA LYS A 57 10.56 -19.92 -6.17
C LYS A 57 9.07 -19.89 -5.84
N SER A 58 8.65 -20.79 -4.95
CA SER A 58 7.32 -20.75 -4.36
C SER A 58 7.20 -19.59 -3.35
N LYS A 59 5.95 -19.19 -3.04
CA LYS A 59 5.64 -18.20 -1.98
C LYS A 59 6.32 -18.50 -0.65
N SER A 60 6.36 -19.78 -0.23
CA SER A 60 7.05 -20.16 1.01
C SER A 60 8.58 -20.02 0.93
N ALA A 61 9.17 -20.25 -0.25
CA ALA A 61 10.60 -20.02 -0.49
C ALA A 61 10.94 -18.53 -0.50
N TRP A 62 10.06 -17.68 -1.03
CA TRP A 62 10.20 -16.23 -0.96
C TRP A 62 10.10 -15.70 0.46
N LYS A 63 9.09 -16.16 1.23
CA LYS A 63 8.94 -15.84 2.65
C LYS A 63 10.22 -16.09 3.45
N ARG A 64 10.88 -17.24 3.23
CA ARG A 64 12.16 -17.56 3.90
C ARG A 64 13.27 -16.61 3.49
N THR A 65 13.38 -16.29 2.20
CA THR A 65 14.37 -15.33 1.68
C THR A 65 14.18 -13.94 2.30
N ILE A 66 12.94 -13.43 2.31
CA ILE A 66 12.64 -12.10 2.86
C ILE A 66 12.93 -12.06 4.36
N LYS A 67 12.54 -13.09 5.12
CA LYS A 67 12.90 -13.20 6.55
C LYS A 67 14.41 -13.17 6.79
N ALA A 68 15.19 -13.83 5.95
CA ALA A 68 16.65 -13.78 6.03
C ALA A 68 17.17 -12.35 5.79
N MET A 69 16.63 -11.62 4.81
CA MET A 69 17.02 -10.23 4.55
C MET A 69 16.70 -9.30 5.74
N VAL A 70 15.54 -9.49 6.37
CA VAL A 70 15.20 -8.75 7.60
C VAL A 70 16.19 -9.08 8.72
N GLY A 71 16.59 -10.34 8.86
CA GLY A 71 17.65 -10.76 9.79
C GLY A 71 19.01 -10.11 9.50
N TYR A 72 19.31 -9.81 8.24
CA TYR A 72 20.50 -9.06 7.81
C TYR A 72 20.35 -7.54 7.93
N GLY A 73 19.19 -7.04 8.36
CA GLY A 73 18.97 -5.63 8.64
C GLY A 73 18.02 -4.91 7.70
N ALA A 74 17.45 -5.60 6.69
CA ALA A 74 16.46 -4.99 5.80
C ALA A 74 15.23 -4.49 6.59
N LYS A 75 14.83 -3.24 6.35
CA LYS A 75 13.70 -2.59 7.02
C LYS A 75 12.41 -2.84 6.25
N VAL A 76 11.85 -4.03 6.46
CA VAL A 76 10.61 -4.52 5.82
C VAL A 76 9.61 -4.95 6.90
N THR A 77 8.48 -4.26 6.99
CA THR A 77 7.37 -4.54 7.92
C THR A 77 6.72 -5.89 7.64
N ALA A 78 5.95 -6.44 8.58
CA ALA A 78 5.30 -7.74 8.38
C ALA A 78 4.33 -7.73 7.20
N GLU A 79 3.63 -6.60 7.01
CA GLU A 79 2.69 -6.35 5.93
C GLU A 79 3.42 -6.27 4.58
N GLU A 80 4.51 -5.51 4.50
CA GLU A 80 5.35 -5.45 3.30
C GLU A 80 5.97 -6.82 2.96
N GLN A 81 6.39 -7.61 3.96
CA GLN A 81 6.89 -8.98 3.72
C GLN A 81 5.83 -9.85 3.05
N GLN A 82 4.57 -9.74 3.50
CA GLN A 82 3.46 -10.48 2.90
C GLN A 82 3.14 -9.98 1.49
N MET A 83 3.22 -8.68 1.23
CA MET A 83 3.06 -8.14 -0.12
C MET A 83 4.17 -8.61 -1.06
N ILE A 84 5.44 -8.51 -0.64
CA ILE A 84 6.61 -8.88 -1.44
C ILE A 84 6.60 -10.39 -1.74
N GLN A 85 6.33 -11.26 -0.76
CA GLN A 85 6.33 -12.71 -1.00
C GLN A 85 5.21 -13.12 -1.97
N ASP A 86 4.07 -12.42 -1.96
CA ASP A 86 2.91 -12.72 -2.80
C ASP A 86 3.19 -12.28 -4.24
N CYS A 87 3.70 -11.05 -4.37
CA CYS A 87 4.14 -10.48 -5.62
C CYS A 87 5.26 -11.28 -6.31
N LEU A 88 6.32 -11.66 -5.59
CA LEU A 88 7.42 -12.42 -6.19
C LEU A 88 7.02 -13.88 -6.55
N ALA A 89 5.99 -14.42 -5.89
CA ALA A 89 5.44 -15.74 -6.20
C ALA A 89 4.49 -15.72 -7.41
N ALA A 90 3.76 -14.61 -7.59
CA ALA A 90 2.83 -14.40 -8.69
C ALA A 90 3.03 -12.98 -9.27
N PRO A 91 4.13 -12.74 -10.00
CA PRO A 91 4.47 -11.40 -10.49
C PRO A 91 3.44 -10.87 -11.47
N THR A 92 3.04 -9.62 -11.27
CA THR A 92 2.22 -8.86 -12.22
C THR A 92 3.07 -8.46 -13.45
N PRO A 93 2.44 -8.02 -14.55
CA PRO A 93 3.17 -7.48 -15.70
C PRO A 93 4.13 -6.34 -15.32
N ALA A 94 3.71 -5.43 -14.43
CA ALA A 94 4.59 -4.34 -13.96
C ALA A 94 5.87 -4.86 -13.28
N VAL A 95 5.77 -5.95 -12.51
CA VAL A 95 6.93 -6.57 -11.85
C VAL A 95 7.81 -7.32 -12.86
N GLN A 96 7.19 -7.94 -13.88
CA GLN A 96 7.92 -8.55 -14.99
C GLN A 96 8.69 -7.50 -15.79
N ASP A 97 8.04 -6.41 -16.16
CA ASP A 97 8.68 -5.30 -16.90
C ASP A 97 9.83 -4.70 -16.10
N TYR A 98 9.61 -4.45 -14.80
CA TYR A 98 10.67 -4.00 -13.88
C TYR A 98 11.87 -4.95 -13.86
N CYS A 99 11.65 -6.27 -13.90
CA CYS A 99 12.72 -7.27 -13.86
C CYS A 99 13.35 -7.59 -15.23
N ASN A 100 12.73 -7.17 -16.33
CA ASN A 100 13.23 -7.33 -17.69
C ASN A 100 13.86 -6.04 -18.23
N ALA A 101 13.79 -4.94 -17.48
CA ALA A 101 14.44 -3.69 -17.82
C ALA A 101 15.98 -3.89 -17.94
N PRO A 102 16.61 -3.29 -18.96
CA PRO A 102 18.05 -3.43 -19.22
C PRO A 102 18.92 -2.75 -18.15
#